data_AF-A0AAE1NRA9-F1
#
_entry.id   AF-A0AAE1NRA9-F1
#
_cell.length_a   1.000
_cell.length_b   1.000
_cell.length_c   1.000
_cell.angle_alpha   90.00
_cell.angle_beta   90.00
_cell.angle_gamma   90.00
#
_symmetry.space_group_name_H-M   'P 1'
#
loop_
_entity.id
_entity.type
_entity.pdbx_description
1 polymer ?
#
loop_
_entity_poly.entity_id
_entity_poly.type
_entity_poly.pdbx_seq_one_letter_code
_entity_poly.pdbx_strand_id
1 'polypeptide(L)' 'MVYLGWCLRSESIQTSKQLYKYLLRECNKLPPETHNYYRHFLRQGFTQHSDESDPERVRQIINRAIEDATWLVKKYSKSQ' A
#
# COMPACT_ATOMS: atom_id res chain seq x y z
N MET A 1 -13.90 -5.66 -15.74
CA MET A 1 -14.59 -5.51 -14.44
C MET A 1 -13.68 -5.95 -13.27
N VAL A 2 -12.46 -5.38 -13.14
CA VAL A 2 -11.49 -5.77 -12.07
C VAL A 2 -11.31 -4.66 -11.02
N TYR A 3 -11.54 -3.40 -11.40
CA TYR A 3 -11.35 -2.23 -10.54
C TYR A 3 -12.39 -2.09 -9.40
N LEU A 4 -13.62 -2.59 -9.60
CA LEU A 4 -14.70 -2.53 -8.60
C LEU A 4 -14.38 -3.34 -7.33
N GLY A 5 -13.84 -4.56 -7.48
CA GLY A 5 -13.42 -5.39 -6.35
C GLY A 5 -12.17 -4.86 -5.63
N TRP A 6 -11.43 -3.94 -6.24
CA TRP A 6 -10.25 -3.30 -5.67
C TRP A 6 -10.64 -2.12 -4.78
N CYS A 7 -11.54 -1.25 -5.26
CA CYS A 7 -12.04 -0.09 -4.52
C CYS A 7 -12.73 -0.52 -3.22
N LEU A 8 -13.62 -1.52 -3.30
CA LEU A 8 -14.32 -2.08 -2.13
C LEU A 8 -13.36 -2.66 -1.08
N ARG A 9 -12.19 -3.16 -1.50
CA ARG A 9 -11.22 -3.78 -0.60
C ARG A 9 -10.32 -2.76 0.08
N SER A 10 -9.94 -1.68 -0.61
CA SER A 10 -9.22 -0.55 -0.01
C SER A 10 -10.08 0.27 0.94
N GLU A 11 -11.37 0.43 0.66
CA GLU A 11 -12.33 1.17 1.51
C GLU A 11 -12.49 0.58 2.93
N SER A 12 -12.14 -0.70 3.11
CA SER A 12 -12.21 -1.39 4.41
C SER A 12 -10.92 -1.29 5.25
N ILE A 13 -9.85 -0.66 4.72
CA ILE A 13 -8.56 -0.57 5.42
C ILE A 13 -8.63 0.59 6.42
N GLN A 14 -8.75 0.26 7.70
CA GLN A 14 -8.84 1.26 8.78
C GLN A 14 -7.66 1.21 9.74
N THR A 15 -6.81 0.18 9.64
CA THR A 15 -5.70 -0.04 10.57
C THR A 15 -4.38 -0.22 9.84
N SER A 16 -3.28 0.19 10.48
CA SER A 16 -1.91 0.02 9.97
C SER A 16 -1.62 -1.45 9.65
N LYS A 17 -2.10 -2.40 10.46
CA LYS A 17 -1.92 -3.84 10.19
C LYS A 17 -2.63 -4.31 8.92
N GLN A 18 -3.85 -3.83 8.67
CA GLN A 18 -4.56 -4.13 7.42
C GLN A 18 -3.84 -3.53 6.22
N LEU A 19 -3.38 -2.27 6.35
CA LEU A 19 -2.59 -1.59 5.32
C LEU A 19 -1.32 -2.39 4.98
N TYR A 20 -0.55 -2.82 5.97
CA TYR A 20 0.68 -3.58 5.73
C TYR A 20 0.43 -4.86 4.93
N LYS A 21 -0.60 -5.62 5.30
CA LYS A 21 -1.00 -6.84 4.57
C LYS A 21 -1.50 -6.53 3.16
N TYR A 22 -2.19 -5.40 2.97
CA TYR A 22 -2.62 -4.95 1.65
C TYR A 22 -1.41 -4.64 0.77
N LEU A 23 -0.50 -3.78 1.24
CA LEU A 23 0.67 -3.34 0.49
C LEU A 23 1.61 -4.49 0.12
N LEU A 24 1.79 -5.49 0.98
CA LEU A 24 2.55 -6.70 0.64
C LEU A 24 1.95 -7.48 -0.54
N ARG A 25 0.62 -7.51 -0.67
CA ARG A 25 -0.05 -8.15 -1.81
C ARG A 25 0.08 -7.30 -3.07
N GLU A 26 0.12 -5.98 -2.95
CA GLU A 26 0.39 -5.07 -4.07
C GLU A 26 1.81 -5.23 -4.60
N CYS A 27 2.81 -5.38 -3.72
CA CYS A 27 4.19 -5.68 -4.14
C CYS A 27 4.28 -6.94 -5.02
N ASN A 28 3.46 -7.97 -4.75
CA ASN A 28 3.47 -9.20 -5.55
C ASN A 28 2.95 -9.00 -7.00
N LYS A 29 2.32 -7.86 -7.30
CA LYS A 29 1.87 -7.51 -8.67
C LYS A 29 2.95 -6.77 -9.46
N LEU A 30 4.02 -6.34 -8.80
CA LEU A 30 5.14 -5.68 -9.44
C LEU A 30 6.10 -6.74 -10.05
N PRO A 31 7.02 -6.34 -10.93
CA PRO A 31 8.05 -7.25 -11.43
C PRO A 31 8.89 -7.85 -10.29
N PRO A 32 9.23 -9.16 -10.33
CA PRO A 32 9.91 -9.87 -9.23
C PRO A 32 11.19 -9.19 -8.74
N GLU A 33 11.97 -8.60 -9.64
CA GLU A 33 13.23 -7.92 -9.33
C GLU A 33 13.04 -6.69 -8.43
N THR A 34 11.84 -6.11 -8.39
CA THR A 34 11.53 -4.92 -7.59
C THR A 34 11.02 -5.25 -6.18
N HIS A 35 10.65 -6.52 -5.92
CA HIS A 35 9.94 -6.92 -4.69
C HIS A 35 10.72 -6.60 -3.42
N ASN A 36 12.03 -6.89 -3.41
CA ASN A 36 12.87 -6.64 -2.23
C ASN A 36 12.91 -5.16 -1.89
N TYR A 37 13.13 -4.30 -2.89
CA TYR A 37 13.17 -2.84 -2.70
C TYR A 37 11.88 -2.34 -2.05
N TYR A 38 10.72 -2.69 -2.60
CA TYR A 38 9.45 -2.21 -2.08
C TYR A 38 9.10 -2.82 -0.72
N ARG A 39 9.43 -4.09 -0.46
CA ARG A 39 9.24 -4.69 0.88
C ARG A 39 10.08 -3.99 1.95
N HIS A 40 11.33 -3.61 1.63
CA HIS A 40 12.17 -2.83 2.53
C HIS A 40 11.62 -1.42 2.73
N PHE A 41 11.19 -0.75 1.65
CA PHE A 41 10.57 0.57 1.71
C PHE A 41 9.33 0.57 2.62
N LEU A 42 8.46 -0.43 2.49
CA LEU A 42 7.30 -0.60 3.37
C LEU A 42 7.71 -0.77 4.82
N ARG A 43 8.70 -1.63 5.12
CA ARG A 43 9.17 -1.81 6.49
C ARG A 43 9.67 -0.50 7.10
N GLN A 44 10.46 0.27 6.34
CA GLN A 44 10.97 1.57 6.79
C GLN A 44 9.85 2.58 7.04
N GLY A 45 8.89 2.71 6.12
CA GLY A 45 7.75 3.62 6.29
C GLY A 45 6.92 3.30 7.54
N PHE A 46 6.71 2.01 7.83
CA PHE A 46 6.01 1.60 9.05
C PHE A 46 6.80 1.87 10.33
N THR A 47 8.13 1.72 10.30
CA THR A 47 8.98 2.10 11.42
C THR A 47 8.98 3.61 11.64
N GLN A 48 8.98 4.42 10.58
CA GLN A 48 8.97 5.88 10.68
C GLN A 48 7.68 6.42 11.32
N HIS A 49 6.57 5.71 11.19
CA HIS A 49 5.27 6.09 11.73
C HIS A 49 4.81 5.21 12.92
N SER A 50 5.74 4.50 13.58
CA SER A 50 5.38 3.57 14.67
C SER A 50 4.74 4.26 15.87
N ASP A 51 5.14 5.49 16.13
CA ASP A 51 4.73 6.26 17.32
C ASP A 51 3.53 7.17 17.02
N GLU A 52 3.03 7.16 15.78
CA GLU A 52 1.86 7.93 15.38
C GLU A 52 0.60 7.33 16.01
N SER A 53 -0.03 8.12 16.86
CA SER A 53 -1.19 7.70 17.66
C SER A 53 -2.44 8.53 17.35
N ASP A 54 -2.32 9.62 16.60
CA ASP A 54 -3.47 10.42 16.19
C ASP A 54 -4.29 9.67 15.12
N PRO A 55 -5.55 9.31 15.40
CA PRO A 55 -6.36 8.51 14.48
C PRO A 55 -6.58 9.22 13.13
N GLU A 56 -6.65 10.54 13.10
CA GLU A 56 -6.85 11.28 11.86
C GLU A 56 -5.56 11.26 11.01
N ARG A 57 -4.41 11.49 11.64
CA ARG A 57 -3.12 11.36 10.96
C ARG A 57 -2.87 9.95 10.42
N VAL A 58 -3.20 8.91 11.19
CA VAL A 58 -3.10 7.51 10.74
C VAL A 58 -3.97 7.27 9.50
N ARG A 59 -5.22 7.78 9.48
CA ARG A 59 -6.11 7.66 8.32
C ARG A 59 -5.53 8.34 7.08
N GLN A 60 -4.96 9.53 7.23
CA GLN A 60 -4.31 10.24 6.12
C GLN A 60 -3.14 9.45 5.55
N ILE A 61 -2.29 8.87 6.42
CA ILE A 61 -1.17 8.02 6.01
C ILE A 61 -1.67 6.78 5.26
N ILE A 62 -2.73 6.13 5.77
CA ILE A 62 -3.35 4.96 5.12
C ILE A 62 -3.84 5.33 3.71
N ASN A 63 -4.65 6.39 3.60
CA ASN A 63 -5.21 6.82 2.33
C ASN A 63 -4.10 7.15 1.32
N ARG A 64 -3.08 7.88 1.77
CA ARG A 64 -1.95 8.23 0.92
C ARG A 64 -1.18 7.00 0.43
N ALA A 65 -0.89 6.05 1.32
CA ALA A 65 -0.19 4.82 0.96
C ALA A 65 -0.99 3.96 -0.04
N ILE A 66 -2.31 3.96 0.06
CA ILE A 66 -3.19 3.28 -0.91
C ILE A 66 -3.12 3.96 -2.28
N GLU A 67 -3.18 5.29 -2.35
CA GLU A 67 -3.04 6.05 -3.60
C GLU A 67 -1.68 5.77 -4.26
N ASP A 68 -0.60 5.85 -3.48
CA ASP A 68 0.77 5.64 -3.97
C ASP A 68 0.92 4.21 -4.51
N ALA A 69 0.42 3.19 -3.80
CA ALA A 69 0.43 1.80 -4.26
C ALA A 69 -0.39 1.60 -5.53
N THR A 70 -1.56 2.25 -5.64
CA THR A 70 -2.42 2.18 -6.81
C THR A 70 -1.73 2.77 -8.04
N TRP A 71 -1.12 3.94 -7.88
CA TRP A 71 -0.34 4.57 -8.94
C TRP A 71 0.85 3.71 -9.34
N LEU A 72 1.55 3.13 -8.37
CA LEU A 72 2.73 2.30 -8.58
C LEU A 72 2.40 1.05 -9.40
N VAL A 73 1.37 0.29 -8.99
CA VAL A 73 0.94 -0.91 -9.74
C VAL A 73 0.54 -0.51 -11.16
N LYS A 74 -0.24 0.56 -11.33
CA LYS A 74 -0.64 1.06 -12.65
C LYS A 74 0.57 1.46 -13.51
N LYS A 75 1.61 2.06 -12.93
CA LYS A 75 2.84 2.43 -13.63
C LYS A 75 3.52 1.17 -14.20
N TYR A 76 3.72 0.14 -13.38
CA TYR A 76 4.37 -1.10 -13.82
C TYR A 76 3.51 -1.93 -14.77
N SER A 77 2.18 -1.93 -14.61
CA SER A 77 1.27 -2.60 -15.55
C SER A 77 1.21 -1.98 -16.94
N LYS A 78 1.65 -0.72 -17.11
CA LYS A 78 1.79 -0.07 -18.43
C LYS A 78 3.15 -0.32 -19.08
N SER A 79 4.12 -0.78 -18.31
CA SER A 79 5.49 -1.02 -18.76
C SER A 79 5.80 -2.50 -19.01
N GLN A 80 4.89 -3.41 -18.64
CA GLN A 80 4.83 -4.80 -19.13
C GLN A 80 4.09 -4.84 -20.46
#